data_AF-A0A7C6E5L9-F1
#
_entry.id   AF-A0A7C6E5L9-F1
#
_cell.length_a   1.000
_cell.length_b   1.000
_cell.length_c   1.000
_cell.angle_alpha   90.00
_cell.angle_beta   90.00
_cell.angle_gamma   90.00
#
_symmetry.space_group_name_H-M   'P 1'
#
loop_
_entity.id
_entity.type
_entity.pdbx_description
1 polymer ?
#
loop_
_entity_poly.entity_id
_entity_poly.type
_entity_poly.pdbx_seq_one_letter_code
_entity_poly.pdbx_strand_id
1 'polypeptide(L)'
;MPDRLYLSLWLRDFQPDNMHARFLRLLKTFPFSRLRPGIASLRVHAVAESEPPLLEQSFAAAPELEEIVRIARQYREPDCAFVVEAWWELWQWESEWRLLPSRVALWCFGPEFENDIGDHLRIELGLEVQFLPQMSLPQGGRMAGSNLRSVVRLAEELDKALPLVRRQLWSESGENFAALVDTALRQTD
;
A
#
# COMPACT_ATOMS: atom_id res chain seq x y z
N MET A 1 -2.60 0.33 18.77
CA MET A 1 -3.28 0.57 17.48
C MET A 1 -3.41 -0.78 16.80
N PRO A 2 -4.43 -1.03 15.95
CA PRO A 2 -4.48 -2.28 15.20
C PRO A 2 -3.34 -2.34 14.19
N ASP A 3 -2.68 -3.49 14.10
CA ASP A 3 -1.52 -3.69 13.22
C ASP A 3 -1.90 -3.54 11.74
N ARG A 4 -0.95 -3.03 10.95
CA ARG A 4 -1.10 -2.84 9.50
C ARG A 4 -0.34 -3.89 8.70
N LEU A 5 -0.82 -4.13 7.48
CA LEU A 5 -0.17 -5.00 6.51
C LEU A 5 0.47 -4.18 5.39
N TYR A 6 1.72 -4.49 5.05
CA TYR A 6 2.48 -3.76 4.04
C TYR A 6 2.97 -4.67 2.91
N LEU A 7 2.90 -4.19 1.67
CA LEU A 7 3.59 -4.75 0.51
C LEU A 7 4.72 -3.81 0.10
N SER A 8 5.96 -4.24 0.33
CA SER A 8 7.19 -3.51 0.03
C SER A 8 7.86 -4.01 -1.23
N LEU A 9 8.40 -3.09 -2.02
CA LEU A 9 8.93 -3.35 -3.36
C LEU A 9 10.33 -2.74 -3.53
N TRP A 10 11.28 -3.56 -3.97
CA TRP A 10 12.62 -3.14 -4.36
C TRP A 10 12.75 -3.22 -5.88
N LEU A 11 13.29 -2.15 -6.46
CA LEU A 11 13.39 -1.97 -7.90
C LEU A 11 14.86 -1.97 -8.33
N ARG A 12 15.14 -2.55 -9.50
CA ARG A 12 16.44 -2.42 -10.17
C ARG A 12 16.66 -0.98 -10.63
N ASP A 13 17.89 -0.50 -10.50
CA ASP A 13 18.35 0.81 -11.00
C ASP A 13 17.47 1.97 -10.53
N PHE A 14 16.98 1.92 -9.29
CA PHE A 14 16.14 2.97 -8.73
C PHE A 14 16.99 4.19 -8.37
N GLN A 15 16.62 5.35 -8.92
CA GLN A 15 17.39 6.60 -8.83
C GLN A 15 16.45 7.82 -8.80
N PRO A 16 16.90 9.00 -8.33
CA PRO A 16 16.05 10.19 -8.24
C PRO A 16 15.40 10.57 -9.59
N ASP A 17 16.14 10.39 -10.68
CA ASP A 17 15.67 10.72 -12.03
C ASP A 17 14.50 9.85 -12.51
N ASN A 18 14.38 8.62 -12.00
CA ASN A 18 13.35 7.69 -12.44
C ASN A 18 12.27 7.39 -11.39
N MET A 19 12.47 7.75 -10.12
CA MET A 19 11.55 7.42 -9.02
C MET A 19 10.11 7.88 -9.29
N HIS A 20 9.92 9.09 -9.81
CA HIS A 20 8.60 9.63 -10.16
C HIS A 20 7.89 8.84 -11.26
N ALA A 21 8.63 8.34 -12.25
CA ALA A 21 8.08 7.49 -13.30
C ALA A 21 7.71 6.10 -12.74
N ARG A 22 8.51 5.57 -11.80
CA ARG A 22 8.18 4.33 -11.07
C ARG A 22 6.93 4.52 -10.20
N PHE A 23 6.82 5.65 -9.52
CA PHE A 23 5.66 5.98 -8.71
C PHE A 23 4.40 6.10 -9.58
N LEU A 24 4.46 6.83 -10.71
CA LEU A 24 3.34 6.87 -11.66
C LEU A 24 2.91 5.48 -12.12
N ARG A 25 3.89 4.60 -12.38
CA ARG A 25 3.61 3.23 -12.83
C ARG A 25 2.95 2.39 -11.72
N LEU A 26 3.37 2.55 -10.47
CA LEU A 26 2.68 1.97 -9.31
C LEU A 26 1.22 2.46 -9.24
N LEU A 27 1.00 3.78 -9.26
CA LEU A 27 -0.35 4.36 -9.20
C LEU A 27 -1.25 3.84 -10.32
N LYS A 28 -0.74 3.77 -11.56
CA LYS A 28 -1.49 3.23 -12.71
C LYS A 28 -1.80 1.74 -12.62
N THR A 29 -1.01 0.98 -11.86
CA THR A 29 -1.18 -0.46 -11.70
C THR A 29 -2.09 -0.79 -10.52
N PHE A 30 -2.18 0.11 -9.55
CA PHE A 30 -2.98 -0.11 -8.35
C PHE A 30 -4.50 -0.13 -8.65
N PRO A 31 -5.23 -1.16 -8.17
CA PRO A 31 -6.66 -1.30 -8.39
C PRO A 31 -7.47 -0.40 -7.44
N PHE A 32 -7.46 0.91 -7.66
CA PHE A 32 -8.25 1.84 -6.85
C PHE A 32 -9.73 1.44 -6.78
N SER A 33 -10.36 1.72 -5.64
CA SER A 33 -11.77 1.44 -5.41
C SER A 33 -12.65 2.08 -6.49
N ARG A 34 -13.65 1.33 -6.96
CA ARG A 34 -14.72 1.81 -7.83
C ARG A 34 -15.82 2.52 -7.05
N LEU A 35 -16.06 2.10 -5.80
CA LEU A 35 -17.01 2.71 -4.88
C LEU A 35 -16.54 4.07 -4.35
N ARG A 36 -15.23 4.26 -4.19
CA ARG A 36 -14.62 5.52 -3.81
C ARG A 36 -13.36 5.78 -4.66
N PRO A 37 -13.54 6.29 -5.90
CA PRO A 37 -12.45 6.40 -6.86
C PRO A 37 -11.46 7.52 -6.52
N GLY A 38 -10.20 7.28 -6.88
CA GLY A 38 -9.14 8.27 -6.92
C GLY A 38 -8.35 8.45 -5.63
N ILE A 39 -7.53 9.49 -5.63
CA ILE A 39 -6.59 9.84 -4.56
C ILE A 39 -7.19 10.93 -3.67
N ALA A 40 -7.12 10.69 -2.36
CA ALA A 40 -7.63 11.57 -1.30
C ALA A 40 -6.68 12.74 -1.02
N SER A 41 -5.39 12.43 -0.95
CA SER A 41 -4.36 13.35 -0.50
C SER A 41 -3.01 12.97 -1.11
N LEU A 42 -2.12 13.96 -1.17
CA LEU A 42 -0.69 13.80 -1.44
C LEU A 42 0.07 14.47 -0.30
N ARG A 43 1.03 13.76 0.30
CA ARG A 43 2.02 14.33 1.20
C ARG A 43 3.43 14.12 0.67
N VAL A 44 4.31 15.05 0.99
CA VAL A 44 5.75 14.97 0.73
C VAL A 44 6.49 15.12 2.04
N HIS A 45 7.32 14.14 2.37
CA HIS A 45 8.20 14.16 3.54
C HIS A 45 9.64 14.33 3.09
N ALA A 46 10.45 15.04 3.88
CA ALA A 46 11.90 15.09 3.72
C ALA A 46 12.55 14.29 4.84
N VAL A 47 13.70 13.69 4.55
CA VAL A 47 14.57 12.95 5.47
C VAL A 47 13.91 11.71 6.09
N ALA A 48 12.84 11.85 6.86
CA ALA A 48 12.13 10.77 7.54
C ALA A 48 10.62 11.04 7.68
N GLU A 49 9.82 9.99 7.90
CA GLU A 49 8.36 10.13 8.07
C GLU A 49 7.99 10.88 9.36
N SER A 50 8.84 10.82 10.39
CA SER A 50 8.63 11.52 11.66
C SER A 50 8.71 13.05 11.55
N GLU A 51 9.26 13.56 10.44
CA GLU A 51 9.31 15.00 10.19
C GLU A 51 7.97 15.55 9.67
N PRO A 52 7.66 16.82 9.96
CA PRO A 52 6.52 17.50 9.34
C PRO A 52 6.60 17.44 7.82
N PRO A 53 5.49 17.18 7.11
CA PRO A 53 5.50 17.13 5.66
C PRO A 53 5.84 18.51 5.06
N LEU A 54 6.69 18.52 4.03
CA LEU A 54 6.97 19.71 3.20
C LEU A 54 5.73 20.17 2.43
N LEU A 55 4.86 19.23 2.10
CA LEU A 55 3.59 19.46 1.44
C LEU A 55 2.56 18.50 2.02
N GLU A 56 1.38 19.03 2.30
CA GLU A 56 0.18 18.24 2.53
C GLU A 56 -0.98 18.85 1.75
N GLN A 57 -1.47 18.11 0.76
CA GLN A 57 -2.54 18.55 -0.11
C GLN A 57 -3.67 17.53 -0.10
N SER A 58 -4.84 17.96 0.35
CA SER A 58 -6.08 17.19 0.24
C SER A 58 -6.84 17.55 -1.03
N PHE A 59 -7.51 16.58 -1.63
CA PHE A 59 -8.26 16.76 -2.86
C PHE A 59 -9.76 16.59 -2.62
N ALA A 60 -10.53 17.63 -2.94
CA ALA A 60 -11.99 17.55 -2.89
C ALA A 60 -12.56 16.70 -4.03
N ALA A 61 -11.89 16.69 -5.18
CA ALA A 61 -12.16 15.83 -6.32
C ALA A 61 -10.86 15.13 -6.74
N ALA A 62 -10.96 13.85 -7.10
CA ALA A 62 -9.79 13.05 -7.45
C ALA A 62 -9.03 13.66 -8.63
N PRO A 63 -7.75 14.03 -8.46
CA PRO A 63 -6.93 14.51 -9.57
C PRO A 63 -6.50 13.34 -10.46
N GLU A 64 -6.12 13.66 -11.70
CA GLU A 64 -5.45 12.70 -12.59
C GLU A 64 -4.11 12.26 -12.00
N LEU A 65 -3.69 11.02 -12.29
CA LEU A 65 -2.46 10.46 -11.71
C LEU A 65 -1.20 11.20 -12.18
N GLU A 66 -1.21 11.68 -13.42
CA GLU A 66 -0.14 12.52 -13.98
C GLU A 66 0.00 13.85 -13.21
N GLU A 67 -1.11 14.40 -12.74
CA GLU A 67 -1.12 15.65 -11.98
C GLU A 67 -0.50 15.46 -10.59
N ILE A 68 -0.83 14.35 -9.91
CA ILE A 68 -0.19 13.96 -8.66
C ILE A 68 1.33 13.90 -8.81
N VAL A 69 1.81 13.22 -9.85
CA VAL A 69 3.25 13.07 -10.08
C VAL A 69 3.88 14.38 -10.55
N ARG A 70 3.13 15.27 -11.22
CA ARG A 70 3.59 16.62 -11.54
C ARG A 70 3.81 17.46 -10.29
N ILE A 71 2.95 17.36 -9.29
CA ILE A 71 3.11 18.04 -7.99
C ILE A 71 4.33 17.45 -7.26
N ALA A 72 4.43 16.13 -7.16
CA ALA A 72 5.57 15.44 -6.55
C ALA A 72 6.92 15.87 -7.15
N ARG A 73 7.00 16.02 -8.49
CA ARG A 73 8.21 16.45 -9.22
C ARG A 73 8.74 17.85 -8.87
N GLN A 74 8.01 18.63 -8.10
CA GLN A 74 8.50 19.90 -7.54
C GLN A 74 9.52 19.67 -6.42
N TYR A 75 9.51 18.49 -5.81
CA TYR A 75 10.43 18.04 -4.76
C TYR A 75 11.28 16.91 -5.34
N ARG A 76 12.52 17.22 -5.75
CA ARG A 76 13.37 16.27 -6.49
C ARG A 76 14.49 15.68 -5.66
N GLU A 77 14.61 16.15 -4.43
CA GLU A 77 15.73 15.76 -3.60
C GLU A 77 15.68 14.27 -3.27
N PRO A 78 16.83 13.59 -3.26
CA PRO A 78 16.90 12.14 -3.10
C PRO A 78 16.43 11.67 -1.71
N ASP A 79 16.34 12.59 -0.76
CA ASP A 79 15.87 12.41 0.60
C ASP A 79 14.37 12.73 0.77
N CYS A 80 13.61 12.85 -0.32
CA CYS A 80 12.17 13.07 -0.27
C CYS A 80 11.38 11.77 -0.45
N ALA A 81 10.28 11.61 0.28
CA ALA A 81 9.29 10.57 0.06
C ALA A 81 7.92 11.17 -0.31
N PHE A 82 7.19 10.46 -1.17
CA PHE A 82 5.84 10.83 -1.60
C PHE A 82 4.87 9.78 -1.13
N VAL A 83 3.77 10.21 -0.51
CA VAL A 83 2.68 9.33 -0.12
C VAL A 83 1.37 9.85 -0.64
N VAL A 84 0.59 8.95 -1.24
CA VAL A 84 -0.82 9.22 -1.54
C VAL A 84 -1.70 8.34 -0.70
N GLU A 85 -2.77 8.92 -0.15
CA GLU A 85 -3.84 8.15 0.46
C GLU A 85 -4.94 7.92 -0.56
N ALA A 86 -5.48 6.71 -0.58
CA ALA A 86 -6.56 6.32 -1.49
C ALA A 86 -7.40 5.20 -0.86
N TRP A 87 -8.21 4.54 -1.70
CA TRP A 87 -9.06 3.43 -1.27
C TRP A 87 -8.87 2.20 -2.14
N TRP A 88 -8.98 1.04 -1.50
CA TRP A 88 -9.03 -0.26 -2.14
C TRP A 88 -10.27 -1.04 -1.67
N GLU A 89 -10.86 -1.83 -2.55
CA GLU A 89 -12.02 -2.63 -2.21
C GLU A 89 -11.59 -3.96 -1.58
N LEU A 90 -11.96 -4.13 -0.31
CA LEU A 90 -11.72 -5.34 0.46
C LEU A 90 -13.02 -5.87 1.04
N TRP A 91 -13.11 -7.18 1.22
CA TRP A 91 -14.20 -7.79 1.98
C TRP A 91 -14.06 -7.38 3.45
N GLN A 92 -15.13 -6.79 3.98
CA GLN A 92 -15.23 -6.29 5.35
C GLN A 92 -16.55 -6.76 5.97
N TRP A 93 -16.58 -6.94 7.28
CA TRP A 93 -17.75 -7.36 8.04
C TRP A 93 -18.33 -6.20 8.83
N GLU A 94 -19.56 -5.78 8.52
CA GLU A 94 -20.31 -4.77 9.31
C GLU A 94 -21.53 -5.39 10.02
N SER A 95 -22.07 -6.46 9.46
CA SER A 95 -23.21 -7.27 9.92
C SER A 95 -23.43 -8.43 8.93
N GLU A 96 -23.02 -8.20 7.69
CA GLU A 96 -22.80 -9.18 6.63
C GLU A 96 -21.50 -8.83 5.90
N TRP A 97 -20.97 -9.76 5.10
CA TRP A 97 -19.79 -9.49 4.28
C TRP A 97 -20.14 -8.58 3.11
N ARG A 98 -19.39 -7.49 2.98
CA ARG A 98 -19.49 -6.56 1.86
C ARG A 98 -18.13 -6.18 1.33
N LEU A 99 -18.05 -5.96 0.02
CA LEU A 99 -16.87 -5.38 -0.60
C LEU A 99 -16.95 -3.86 -0.40
N LEU A 100 -16.09 -3.31 0.45
CA LEU A 100 -16.14 -1.91 0.88
C LEU A 100 -14.78 -1.24 0.71
N PRO A 101 -14.74 0.09 0.49
CA PRO A 101 -13.51 0.86 0.50
C PRO A 101 -12.77 0.72 1.84
N SER A 102 -11.52 0.28 1.78
CA SER A 102 -10.54 0.31 2.87
C SER A 102 -9.46 1.32 2.50
N ARG A 103 -9.01 2.12 3.48
CA ARG A 103 -7.96 3.13 3.24
C ARG A 103 -6.64 2.44 3.00
N VAL A 104 -5.91 2.92 2.00
CA VAL A 104 -4.56 2.49 1.66
C VAL A 104 -3.64 3.71 1.53
N ALA A 105 -2.35 3.51 1.77
CA ALA A 105 -1.32 4.50 1.48
C ALA A 105 -0.28 3.92 0.53
N LEU A 106 0.04 4.65 -0.54
CA LEU A 106 1.04 4.25 -1.52
C LEU A 106 2.22 5.21 -1.44
N TRP A 107 3.38 4.66 -1.13
CA TRP A 107 4.62 5.37 -0.87
C TRP A 107 5.62 5.18 -2.02
N CYS A 108 6.36 6.24 -2.31
CA CYS A 108 7.60 6.22 -3.06
C CYS A 108 8.68 6.90 -2.23
N PHE A 109 9.67 6.14 -1.80
CA PHE A 109 10.79 6.64 -1.00
C PHE A 109 11.91 7.05 -1.94
N GLY A 110 12.45 8.25 -1.75
CA GLY A 110 13.69 8.67 -2.38
C GLY A 110 14.86 7.77 -1.91
N PRO A 111 15.90 7.61 -2.72
CA PRO A 111 17.00 6.69 -2.42
C PRO A 111 17.84 7.07 -1.18
N GLU A 112 17.76 8.31 -0.71
CA GLU A 112 18.41 8.80 0.50
C GLU A 112 17.41 9.07 1.65
N PHE A 113 16.13 8.79 1.45
CA PHE A 113 15.12 8.91 2.50
C PHE A 113 15.32 7.81 3.55
N GLU A 114 15.26 8.18 4.82
CA GLU A 114 15.35 7.26 5.94
C GLU A 114 14.04 6.48 6.10
N ASN A 115 14.05 5.23 5.63
CA ASN A 115 13.02 4.26 5.93
C ASN A 115 13.59 2.99 6.59
N ASP A 116 12.70 2.26 7.24
CA ASP A 116 12.99 1.15 8.15
C ASP A 116 13.57 -0.12 7.49
N ILE A 117 13.27 -0.37 6.22
CA ILE A 117 13.65 -1.62 5.54
C ILE A 117 14.35 -1.43 4.18
N GLY A 118 14.57 -0.18 3.76
CA GLY A 118 15.25 0.17 2.52
C GLY A 118 14.46 -0.16 1.25
N ASP A 119 13.12 -0.23 1.30
CA ASP A 119 12.31 -0.41 0.10
C ASP A 119 12.14 0.90 -0.69
N HIS A 120 11.82 0.80 -1.97
CA HIS A 120 11.71 1.97 -2.84
C HIS A 120 10.25 2.40 -3.02
N LEU A 121 9.35 1.44 -3.08
CA LEU A 121 7.91 1.67 -3.13
C LEU A 121 7.23 0.79 -2.08
N ARG A 122 6.19 1.30 -1.43
CA ARG A 122 5.43 0.56 -0.41
C ARG A 122 3.94 0.81 -0.56
N ILE A 123 3.16 -0.23 -0.29
CA ILE A 123 1.70 -0.12 -0.15
C ILE A 123 1.35 -0.53 1.26
N GLU A 124 0.84 0.40 2.06
CA GLU A 124 0.09 0.10 3.27
C GLU A 124 -1.30 -0.36 2.85
N LEU A 125 -1.56 -1.66 2.99
CA LEU A 125 -2.76 -2.33 2.47
C LEU A 125 -4.00 -2.11 3.34
N GLY A 126 -3.81 -1.60 4.56
CA GLY A 126 -4.85 -1.38 5.56
C GLY A 126 -4.61 -2.22 6.81
N LEU A 127 -5.69 -2.53 7.52
CA LEU A 127 -5.64 -3.28 8.78
C LEU A 127 -5.34 -4.75 8.52
N GLU A 128 -4.38 -5.31 9.25
CA GLU A 128 -3.96 -6.71 9.10
C GLU A 128 -5.14 -7.68 9.25
N VAL A 129 -6.04 -7.41 10.21
CA VAL A 129 -7.22 -8.24 10.49
C VAL A 129 -8.16 -8.43 9.29
N GLN A 130 -8.11 -7.54 8.29
CA GLN A 130 -8.88 -7.70 7.04
C GLN A 130 -8.33 -8.82 6.15
N PHE A 131 -7.09 -9.25 6.38
CA PHE A 131 -6.39 -10.27 5.61
C PHE A 131 -6.20 -11.58 6.39
N LEU A 132 -6.49 -11.59 7.69
CA LEU A 132 -6.46 -12.79 8.53
C LEU A 132 -7.83 -13.48 8.60
N PRO A 133 -7.89 -14.82 8.57
CA PRO A 133 -9.11 -15.58 8.82
C PRO A 133 -9.76 -15.23 10.16
N GLN A 134 -10.98 -14.69 10.13
CA GLN A 134 -11.78 -14.43 11.32
C GLN A 134 -12.79 -15.57 11.52
N MET A 135 -12.36 -16.66 12.17
CA MET A 135 -13.16 -17.89 12.26
C MET A 135 -14.42 -17.76 13.12
N SER A 136 -14.52 -16.72 13.95
CA SER A 136 -15.74 -16.35 14.66
C SER A 136 -16.84 -15.81 13.75
N LEU A 137 -16.50 -15.41 12.52
CA LEU A 137 -17.44 -14.87 11.54
C LEU A 137 -17.82 -15.92 10.48
N PRO A 138 -19.09 -15.95 10.03
CA PRO A 138 -19.50 -16.83 8.95
C PRO A 138 -18.65 -16.61 7.70
N GLN A 139 -18.05 -17.66 7.12
CA GLN A 139 -17.20 -17.54 5.92
C GLN A 139 -15.93 -16.66 6.09
N GLY A 140 -15.50 -16.33 7.32
CA GLY A 140 -14.36 -15.43 7.56
C GLY A 140 -13.07 -15.86 6.87
N GLY A 141 -12.72 -17.15 6.93
CA GLY A 141 -11.55 -17.68 6.20
C GLY A 141 -11.66 -17.53 4.67
N ARG A 142 -12.86 -17.69 4.10
CA ARG A 142 -13.09 -17.52 2.66
C ARG A 142 -12.88 -16.06 2.22
N MET A 143 -13.39 -15.11 3.02
CA MET A 143 -13.33 -13.68 2.71
C MET A 143 -11.92 -13.12 2.90
N ALA A 144 -11.25 -13.47 4.00
CA ALA A 144 -9.84 -13.17 4.19
C ALA A 144 -8.97 -13.74 3.05
N GLY A 145 -9.21 -14.99 2.67
CA GLY A 145 -8.54 -15.60 1.50
C GLY A 145 -8.81 -14.85 0.19
N SER A 146 -9.97 -14.21 0.03
CA SER A 146 -10.27 -13.37 -1.14
C SER A 146 -9.48 -12.07 -1.15
N ASN A 147 -9.33 -11.44 0.02
CA ASN A 147 -8.49 -10.25 0.17
C ASN A 147 -7.02 -10.59 -0.13
N LEU A 148 -6.50 -11.70 0.42
CA LEU A 148 -5.13 -12.18 0.15
C LEU A 148 -4.88 -12.50 -1.33
N ARG A 149 -5.83 -13.17 -2.01
CA ARG A 149 -5.71 -13.41 -3.46
C ARG A 149 -5.63 -12.09 -4.25
N SER A 150 -6.31 -11.05 -3.78
CA SER A 150 -6.26 -9.72 -4.41
C SER A 150 -4.87 -9.07 -4.23
N VAL A 151 -4.22 -9.27 -3.07
CA VAL A 151 -2.82 -8.84 -2.84
C VAL A 151 -1.86 -9.59 -3.74
N VAL A 152 -2.00 -10.92 -3.85
CA VAL A 152 -1.15 -11.74 -4.74
C VAL A 152 -1.29 -11.27 -6.19
N ARG A 153 -2.52 -11.06 -6.66
CA ARG A 153 -2.77 -10.56 -8.01
C ARG A 153 -2.17 -9.17 -8.24
N LEU A 154 -2.31 -8.26 -7.28
CA LEU A 154 -1.67 -6.94 -7.34
C LEU A 154 -0.15 -7.08 -7.47
N ALA A 155 0.46 -7.93 -6.64
CA ALA A 155 1.90 -8.16 -6.65
C ALA A 155 2.38 -8.74 -8.00
N GLU A 156 1.61 -9.64 -8.63
CA GLU A 156 1.91 -10.19 -9.96
C GLU A 156 1.80 -9.12 -11.06
N GLU A 157 0.80 -8.25 -11.01
CA GLU A 157 0.68 -7.14 -11.95
C GLU A 157 1.82 -6.12 -11.79
N LEU A 158 2.28 -5.90 -10.55
CA LEU A 158 3.43 -5.06 -10.27
C LEU A 158 4.75 -5.66 -10.79
N ASP A 159 4.96 -6.98 -10.69
CA ASP A 159 6.11 -7.67 -11.29
C ASP A 159 6.19 -7.46 -12.81
N LYS A 160 5.03 -7.44 -13.48
CA LYS A 160 4.95 -7.18 -14.94
C LYS A 160 5.15 -5.70 -15.25
N ALA A 161 4.74 -4.81 -14.35
CA ALA A 161 4.69 -3.38 -14.57
C ALA A 161 6.00 -2.65 -14.24
N LEU A 162 6.78 -3.18 -13.29
CA LEU A 162 7.96 -2.56 -12.71
C LEU A 162 9.15 -3.52 -12.75
N PRO A 163 10.40 -3.02 -12.82
CA PRO A 163 11.61 -3.86 -12.78
C PRO A 163 11.92 -4.32 -11.35
N LEU A 164 11.02 -5.10 -10.75
CA LEU A 164 11.15 -5.59 -9.39
C LEU A 164 12.33 -6.56 -9.27
N VAL A 165 13.11 -6.40 -8.20
CA VAL A 165 14.15 -7.37 -7.79
C VAL A 165 13.74 -8.16 -6.57
N ARG A 166 12.88 -7.58 -5.73
CA ARG A 166 12.32 -8.21 -4.53
C ARG A 166 10.98 -7.57 -4.21
N ARG A 167 10.10 -8.37 -3.63
CA ARG A 167 8.88 -7.92 -2.95
C ARG A 167 8.75 -8.63 -1.61
N GLN A 168 8.12 -7.98 -0.64
CA GLN A 168 7.89 -8.54 0.68
C GLN A 168 6.53 -8.11 1.20
N LEU A 169 5.75 -9.07 1.67
CA LEU A 169 4.54 -8.84 2.46
C LEU A 169 4.92 -8.99 3.94
N TRP A 170 4.61 -8.01 4.77
CA TRP A 170 4.99 -8.02 6.18
C TRP A 170 4.01 -7.23 7.05
N SER A 171 3.95 -7.59 8.33
CA SER A 171 3.08 -6.98 9.34
C SER A 171 3.84 -5.96 10.18
N GLU A 172 3.15 -4.89 10.56
CA GLU A 172 3.62 -3.90 11.52
C GLU A 172 4.07 -4.52 12.86
N SER A 173 3.42 -5.60 13.30
CA SER A 173 3.77 -6.29 14.54
C SER A 173 5.15 -6.96 14.48
N GLY A 174 5.73 -7.10 13.29
CA GLY A 174 6.96 -7.85 13.04
C GLY A 174 6.76 -9.36 13.02
N GLU A 175 5.54 -9.85 13.27
CA GLU A 175 5.23 -11.27 13.21
C GLU A 175 5.26 -11.78 11.76
N ASN A 176 5.60 -13.06 11.61
CA ASN A 176 5.54 -13.70 10.31
C ASN A 176 4.08 -13.85 9.89
N PHE A 177 3.65 -12.99 8.95
CA PHE A 177 2.27 -12.95 8.49
C PHE A 177 1.76 -14.30 7.93
N ALA A 178 2.61 -15.10 7.28
CA ALA A 178 2.22 -16.44 6.83
C ALA A 178 1.92 -17.38 8.03
N ALA A 179 2.72 -17.27 9.10
CA ALA A 179 2.48 -18.01 10.33
C ALA A 179 1.22 -17.53 11.06
N LEU A 180 0.91 -16.22 10.99
CA LEU A 180 -0.36 -15.68 11.51
C LEU A 180 -1.57 -16.25 10.77
N VAL A 181 -1.49 -16.33 9.44
CA VAL A 181 -2.54 -16.97 8.63
C VAL A 181 -2.69 -18.44 9.02
N ASP A 182 -1.60 -19.20 9.11
CA ASP A 182 -1.64 -20.61 9.52
C ASP A 182 -2.23 -20.79 10.91
N THR A 183 -1.85 -19.93 11.86
CA THR A 183 -2.36 -19.96 13.24
C THR A 183 -3.86 -19.66 13.26
N ALA A 184 -4.31 -18.64 12.54
CA ALA A 184 -5.71 -18.27 12.45
C ALA A 184 -6.57 -19.38 11.81
N LEU A 185 -6.00 -20.16 10.88
CA LEU A 185 -6.67 -21.35 10.32
C LEU A 185 -6.73 -22.51 11.32
N ARG A 186 -5.69 -22.70 12.16
CA ARG A 186 -5.57 -23.81 13.12
C ARG A 186 -6.32 -23.62 14.44
N GLN A 187 -6.71 -22.41 14.82
CA GLN A 187 -7.53 -22.15 16.03
C GLN A 187 -8.96 -22.73 15.95
N THR A 188 -9.15 -23.74 15.11
CA THR A 188 -10.43 -24.35 14.73
C THR A 188 -10.44 -25.87 14.90
N ASP A 189 -9.37 -26.48 15.43
CA ASP A 189 -9.36 -27.89 15.87
C ASP A 189 -9.51 -28.01 17.39
#